data_AF-A0A813H5B9-F1
#
_entry.id   AF-A0A813H5B9-F1
#
_cell.length_a   1.000
_cell.length_b   1.000
_cell.length_c   1.000
_cell.angle_alpha   90.00
_cell.angle_beta   90.00
_cell.angle_gamma   90.00
#
_symmetry.space_group_name_H-M   'P 1'
#
loop_
_entity.id
_entity.type
_entity.pdbx_description
1 polymer ?
#
loop_
_entity_poly.entity_id
_entity_poly.type
_entity_poly.pdbx_seq_one_letter_code
_entity_poly.pdbx_strand_id
1 'polypeptide(L)'
;MTTCYDLNTPFSRAELKRVKAVKFTMFDAATVQGFSVCEIYDVNVYANGNPIRGGINDPRMGPIDPRGRCESCGQDLKACPGHWGHITLARP
;
A
#
# COMPACT_ATOMS: atom_id res chain seq x y z
N MET A 1 19.39 -4.10 19.67
CA MET A 1 19.34 -5.03 18.52
C MET A 1 17.91 -5.52 18.41
N THR A 2 17.30 -5.43 17.23
CA THR A 2 15.96 -5.96 16.97
C THR A 2 16.00 -7.49 17.00
N THR A 3 15.17 -8.11 17.84
CA THR A 3 15.08 -9.58 17.97
C THR A 3 14.16 -10.18 16.91
N CYS A 4 14.22 -11.50 16.71
CA CYS A 4 13.25 -12.19 15.85
C CYS A 4 11.80 -12.07 16.35
N TYR A 5 11.60 -11.86 17.65
CA TYR A 5 10.30 -11.61 18.26
C TYR A 5 9.76 -10.23 17.84
N ASP A 6 10.62 -9.20 17.86
CA ASP A 6 10.26 -7.84 17.42
C ASP A 6 9.87 -7.80 15.94
N LEU A 7 10.48 -8.65 15.10
CA LEU A 7 10.18 -8.74 13.67
C LEU A 7 8.88 -9.50 13.34
N ASN A 8 8.33 -10.25 14.30
CA ASN A 8 7.08 -11.02 14.12
C ASN A 8 5.91 -10.39 14.90
N THR A 9 5.88 -9.06 14.95
CA THR A 9 4.79 -8.29 15.58
C THR A 9 4.28 -7.24 14.58
N PRO A 10 3.05 -7.37 14.04
CA PRO A 10 2.05 -8.38 14.36
C PRO A 10 2.45 -9.79 13.88
N PHE A 11 1.89 -10.81 14.53
CA PHE A 11 2.19 -12.21 14.22
C PHE A 11 1.86 -12.53 12.75
N SER A 12 2.85 -13.06 12.04
CA SER A 12 2.73 -13.61 10.70
C SER A 12 3.06 -15.10 10.71
N ARG A 13 2.32 -15.88 9.91
CA ARG A 13 2.63 -17.30 9.67
C ARG A 13 3.80 -17.48 8.70
N ALA A 14 4.25 -16.40 8.04
CA ALA A 14 5.36 -16.46 7.10
C ALA A 14 6.69 -16.74 7.83
N GLU A 15 7.50 -17.62 7.27
CA GLU A 15 8.84 -17.91 7.79
C GLU A 15 9.76 -16.69 7.65
N LEU A 16 10.47 -16.33 8.73
CA LEU A 16 11.44 -15.24 8.71
C LEU A 16 12.66 -15.62 7.87
N LYS A 17 12.96 -14.83 6.84
CA LYS A 17 14.10 -15.03 5.94
C LYS A 17 14.97 -13.77 5.85
N ARG A 18 16.24 -13.97 5.51
CA ARG A 18 17.19 -12.89 5.20
C ARG A 18 17.29 -12.67 3.69
N VAL A 19 17.31 -11.39 3.28
CA VAL A 19 17.54 -11.00 1.88
C VAL A 19 18.94 -11.41 1.45
N LYS A 20 19.06 -12.17 0.35
CA LYS A 20 20.35 -12.68 -0.17
C LYS A 20 20.92 -11.87 -1.31
N ALA A 21 20.05 -11.25 -2.12
CA ALA A 21 20.41 -10.46 -3.29
C ALA A 21 19.30 -9.45 -3.60
N VAL A 22 19.63 -8.39 -4.33
CA VAL A 22 18.69 -7.38 -4.81
C VAL A 22 18.74 -7.36 -6.34
N LYS A 23 17.58 -7.46 -6.99
CA LYS A 23 17.44 -7.40 -8.45
C LYS A 23 16.86 -6.05 -8.85
N PHE A 24 17.52 -5.38 -9.78
CA PHE A 24 17.04 -4.13 -10.37
C PHE A 24 16.39 -4.42 -11.73
N THR A 25 15.19 -3.89 -11.94
CA THR A 25 14.42 -3.98 -13.18
C THR A 25 13.58 -2.72 -13.35
N MET A 26 13.09 -2.49 -14.57
CA MET A 26 12.05 -1.51 -14.83
C MET A 26 10.68 -2.20 -14.81
N PHE A 27 9.66 -1.51 -14.31
CA PHE A 27 8.28 -1.99 -14.41
C PHE A 27 7.70 -1.64 -15.78
N ASP A 28 6.94 -2.56 -16.36
CA ASP A 28 6.05 -2.29 -17.48
C ASP A 28 4.65 -1.90 -16.98
N ALA A 29 3.80 -1.39 -17.88
CA ALA A 29 2.46 -0.95 -17.51
C ALA A 29 1.61 -2.09 -16.90
N ALA A 30 1.76 -3.31 -17.43
CA ALA A 30 1.04 -4.49 -16.93
C ALA A 30 1.46 -4.86 -15.50
N THR A 31 2.75 -4.78 -15.17
CA THR A 31 3.25 -5.03 -13.81
C THR A 31 2.75 -3.96 -12.83
N VAL A 32 2.76 -2.69 -13.22
CA VAL A 32 2.23 -1.59 -12.38
C VAL A 32 0.74 -1.81 -12.09
N GLN A 33 -0.06 -2.14 -13.11
CA GLN A 33 -1.48 -2.44 -12.93
C GLN A 33 -1.70 -3.69 -12.08
N GLY A 34 -0.90 -4.74 -12.25
CA GLY A 34 -1.00 -5.98 -11.48
C GLY A 34 -0.67 -5.84 -10.00
N PHE A 35 0.21 -4.91 -9.62
CA PHE A 35 0.47 -4.58 -8.22
C PHE A 35 -0.56 -3.61 -7.62
N SER A 36 -1.31 -2.91 -8.46
CA SER A 36 -2.18 -1.86 -8.01
C SER A 36 -3.49 -2.37 -7.43
N VAL A 37 -3.92 -1.79 -6.31
CA VAL A 37 -5.22 -2.07 -5.68
C VAL A 37 -6.33 -1.13 -6.15
N CYS A 38 -5.98 -0.01 -6.79
CA CYS A 38 -6.92 1.00 -7.26
C CYS A 38 -6.33 1.92 -8.34
N GLU A 39 -7.20 2.37 -9.25
CA GLU A 39 -6.90 3.49 -10.15
C GLU A 39 -7.20 4.83 -9.45
N ILE A 40 -6.32 5.80 -9.66
CA ILE A 40 -6.45 7.18 -9.18
C ILE A 40 -6.81 8.06 -10.37
N TYR A 41 -8.00 8.67 -10.31
CA TYR A 41 -8.56 9.49 -11.39
C TYR A 41 -9.22 10.77 -10.88
N ASP A 42 -9.52 10.86 -9.58
CA ASP A 42 -10.09 12.05 -8.96
C ASP A 42 -8.98 12.89 -8.31
N VAL A 43 -9.02 14.20 -8.56
CA VAL A 43 -8.09 15.18 -7.97
C VAL A 43 -8.47 15.53 -6.54
N ASN A 44 -9.72 15.29 -6.14
CA ASN A 44 -10.19 15.54 -4.80
C ASN A 44 -9.57 14.53 -3.82
N VAL A 45 -9.19 15.02 -2.65
CA VAL A 45 -8.51 14.20 -1.63
C VAL A 45 -9.51 13.74 -0.57
N TYR A 46 -10.43 14.62 -0.18
CA TYR A 46 -11.41 14.39 0.87
C TYR A 46 -12.79 14.85 0.43
N ALA A 47 -13.83 14.14 0.88
CA ALA A 47 -15.21 14.57 0.83
C ALA A 47 -15.80 14.44 2.24
N ASN A 48 -16.41 15.50 2.74
CA ASN A 48 -16.99 15.54 4.09
C ASN A 48 -16.00 15.12 5.20
N GLY A 49 -14.72 15.47 5.04
CA GLY A 49 -13.65 15.15 5.99
C GLY A 49 -13.11 13.71 5.90
N ASN A 50 -13.65 12.86 5.01
CA ASN A 50 -13.19 11.49 4.82
C ASN A 50 -12.44 11.34 3.49
N PRO A 51 -11.39 10.49 3.42
CA PRO A 51 -10.72 10.20 2.16
C PRO A 51 -11.70 9.59 1.14
N ILE A 52 -11.54 9.97 -0.13
CA ILE A 52 -12.41 9.45 -1.20
C ILE A 52 -11.75 8.29 -1.94
N ARG A 53 -12.58 7.39 -2.47
CA ARG A 53 -12.12 6.36 -3.41
C ARG A 53 -11.81 6.99 -4.76
N GLY A 54 -10.74 6.53 -5.40
CA GLY A 54 -10.25 7.06 -6.67
C GLY A 54 -9.45 8.36 -6.54
N GLY A 55 -9.32 8.91 -5.33
CA GLY A 55 -8.44 10.04 -5.03
C GLY A 55 -7.09 9.61 -4.47
N ILE A 56 -6.15 10.53 -4.34
CA ILE A 56 -4.76 10.23 -3.92
C ILE A 56 -4.66 9.55 -2.54
N ASN A 57 -5.66 9.76 -1.68
CA ASN A 57 -5.74 9.18 -0.33
C ASN A 57 -6.71 8.00 -0.26
N ASP A 58 -6.88 7.24 -1.36
CA ASP A 58 -7.80 6.11 -1.41
C ASP A 58 -7.59 5.15 -0.22
N PRO A 59 -8.63 4.86 0.60
CA PRO A 59 -8.50 3.99 1.78
C PRO A 59 -7.93 2.58 1.50
N ARG A 60 -7.98 2.12 0.25
CA ARG A 60 -7.35 0.86 -0.18
C ARG A 60 -5.83 0.94 -0.22
N MET A 61 -5.25 2.12 -0.39
CA MET A 61 -3.80 2.32 -0.39
C MET A 61 -3.20 2.33 1.01
N GLY A 62 -4.01 2.61 2.04
CA GLY A 62 -3.59 2.61 3.43
C GLY A 62 -4.33 3.67 4.26
N PRO A 63 -4.34 3.55 5.60
CA PRO A 63 -4.92 4.58 6.45
C PRO A 63 -3.94 5.75 6.62
N ILE A 64 -4.48 6.96 6.75
CA ILE A 64 -3.73 8.18 7.10
C ILE A 64 -4.03 8.60 8.54
N ASP A 65 -5.29 8.38 8.96
CA ASP A 65 -5.72 8.60 10.33
C ASP A 65 -5.35 7.38 11.20
N PRO A 66 -4.80 7.57 12.42
CA PRO A 66 -4.53 6.48 13.36
C PRO A 66 -5.75 5.62 13.73
N ARG A 67 -6.98 6.15 13.60
CA ARG A 67 -8.24 5.43 13.81
C ARG A 67 -8.70 4.67 12.57
N GLY A 68 -8.15 5.01 11.40
CA GLY A 68 -8.45 4.36 10.13
C GLY A 68 -7.81 2.98 10.02
N ARG A 69 -8.39 2.14 9.16
CA ARG A 69 -7.82 0.85 8.76
C ARG A 69 -7.69 0.81 7.25
N CYS A 70 -6.66 0.12 6.76
CA CYS A 70 -6.51 -0.14 5.34
C CYS A 70 -7.65 -1.04 4.85
N GLU A 71 -8.31 -0.66 3.76
CA GLU A 71 -9.35 -1.51 3.17
C GLU A 71 -8.80 -2.74 2.43
N SER A 72 -7.51 -2.74 2.06
CA SER A 72 -6.86 -3.87 1.36
C SER A 72 -6.31 -4.93 2.30
N CYS A 73 -5.60 -4.54 3.38
CA CYS A 73 -5.00 -5.50 4.32
C CYS A 73 -5.62 -5.51 5.73
N GLY A 74 -6.52 -4.57 6.05
CA GLY A 74 -7.18 -4.48 7.36
C GLY A 74 -6.30 -3.96 8.51
N GLN A 75 -5.03 -3.69 8.25
CA GLN A 75 -4.07 -3.22 9.25
C GLN A 75 -4.23 -1.73 9.57
N ASP A 76 -3.71 -1.33 10.73
CA ASP A 76 -3.66 0.07 11.16
C ASP A 76 -2.48 0.84 10.52
N LEU A 77 -2.33 2.11 10.89
CA LEU A 77 -1.27 3.00 10.39
C LEU A 77 0.15 2.50 10.67
N LYS A 78 0.37 1.69 11.72
CA LYS A 78 1.70 1.22 12.09
C LYS A 78 2.07 -0.09 11.42
N ALA A 79 1.09 -0.97 11.20
CA ALA A 79 1.29 -2.31 10.64
C ALA A 79 1.04 -2.38 9.12
N CYS A 80 0.30 -1.43 8.54
CA CYS A 80 0.09 -1.38 7.09
C CYS A 80 1.39 -0.95 6.37
N PRO A 81 1.89 -1.72 5.40
CA PRO A 81 3.07 -1.34 4.62
C PRO A 81 2.76 -0.29 3.53
N GLY A 82 1.47 -0.01 3.30
CA GLY A 82 1.00 0.74 2.14
C GLY A 82 0.80 -0.17 0.92
N HIS A 83 -0.13 0.22 0.05
CA HIS A 83 -0.45 -0.49 -1.20
C HIS A 83 -0.39 0.45 -2.40
N TRP A 84 -0.03 -0.11 -3.55
CA TRP A 84 0.16 0.66 -4.77
C TRP A 84 -1.17 1.09 -5.38
N GLY A 85 -1.30 2.37 -5.71
CA GLY A 85 -2.26 2.87 -6.69
C GLY A 85 -1.60 2.99 -8.06
N HIS A 86 -2.39 3.19 -9.10
CA HIS A 86 -1.87 3.58 -10.42
C HIS A 86 -2.68 4.73 -11.01
N ILE A 87 -2.06 5.49 -11.89
CA ILE A 87 -2.71 6.49 -12.73
C ILE A 87 -2.52 6.06 -14.17
N THR A 88 -3.62 5.95 -14.91
CA THR A 88 -3.56 5.69 -16.35
C THR A 88 -3.23 7.00 -17.08
N LEU A 89 -2.06 7.05 -17.71
CA LEU A 89 -1.66 8.20 -18.50
C LEU A 89 -2.38 8.20 -19.85
N ALA A 90 -2.84 9.38 -20.28
CA ALA A 90 -3.52 9.52 -21.57
C ALA A 90 -2.58 9.31 -22.77
N ARG A 91 -1.26 9.52 -22.56
CA ARG A 91 -0.20 9.40 -23.56
C ARG A 91 1.08 8.87 -22.90
N PRO A 92 1.95 8.18 -23.66
CA PRO A 92 3.26 7.74 -23.18
C PRO A 92 4.18 8.90 -22.81
#